data_AF-A0A7T5RD04-F1
#
_entry.id   AF-A0A7T5RD04-F1
#
_cell.length_a   1.000
_cell.length_b   1.000
_cell.length_c   1.000
_cell.angle_alpha   90.00
_cell.angle_beta   90.00
_cell.angle_gamma   90.00
#
_symmetry.space_group_name_H-M   'P 1'
#
loop_
_entity.id
_entity.type
_entity.pdbx_description
1 polymer ?
#
loop_
_entity_poly.entity_id
_entity_poly.type
_entity_poly.pdbx_seq_one_letter_code
_entity_poly.pdbx_strand_id
1 'polypeptide(L)' 'METLFTDINVWLIAKIFALLLLGMYLVFSLVVVRQVKMMTDTLQLGFESLAKTLSWLHMGFAILVFLTALVIL' A
#
# COMPACT_ATOMS: atom_id res chain seq x y z
N MET A 1 13.04 41.40 -0.98
CA MET A 1 13.27 39.95 -0.76
C MET A 1 11.91 39.34 -0.42
N GLU A 2 10.99 39.30 -1.39
CA GLU A 2 9.56 39.09 -1.06
C GLU A 2 8.76 38.24 -2.07
N THR A 3 9.42 37.55 -3.02
CA THR A 3 8.67 36.83 -4.07
C THR A 3 9.23 35.45 -4.44
N LEU A 4 9.91 34.76 -3.52
CA LEU A 4 10.46 33.42 -3.78
C LEU A 4 9.55 32.24 -3.38
N PHE A 5 8.39 32.49 -2.78
CA PHE A 5 7.58 31.42 -2.15
C PHE A 5 6.09 31.35 -2.57
N THR A 6 5.64 32.11 -3.57
CA THR A 6 4.19 32.22 -3.87
C THR A 6 3.62 31.19 -4.85
N ASP A 7 4.44 30.31 -5.45
CA ASP A 7 3.96 29.36 -6.47
C ASP A 7 4.07 27.88 -6.07
N ILE A 8 4.16 27.58 -4.78
CA ILE A 8 4.13 26.18 -4.33
C ILE A 8 2.69 25.67 -4.43
N ASN A 9 2.43 24.87 -5.47
CA ASN A 9 1.17 24.16 -5.64
C ASN A 9 1.05 23.03 -4.60
N VAL A 10 0.50 23.36 -3.43
CA VAL A 10 0.30 22.45 -2.29
C VAL A 10 -0.42 21.16 -2.72
N TRP A 11 -1.35 21.26 -3.67
CA TRP A 11 -2.10 20.11 -4.17
C TRP A 11 -1.20 19.14 -4.97
N LEU A 12 -0.30 19.66 -5.79
CA LEU A 12 0.68 18.82 -6.51
C LEU A 12 1.59 18.06 -5.53
N ILE A 13 2.06 18.73 -4.48
CA ILE A 13 2.89 18.10 -3.44
C ILE A 13 2.10 16.99 -2.74
N ALA A 14 0.85 17.25 -2.36
CA ALA A 14 -0.02 16.27 -1.71
C ALA A 14 -0.21 15.01 -2.57
N LYS A 15 -0.45 15.18 -3.88
CA LYS A 15 -0.57 14.06 -4.83
C LYS A 15 0.68 13.19 -4.87
N ILE A 16 1.85 13.81 -5.00
CA ILE A 16 3.14 13.11 -5.05
C ILE A 16 3.38 12.31 -3.77
N PHE A 17 3.16 12.94 -2.60
CA PHE A 17 3.32 12.27 -1.31
C PHE A 17 2.34 11.11 -1.13
N ALA A 18 1.08 11.29 -1.52
CA ALA A 18 0.08 10.23 -1.44
C ALA A 18 0.42 9.03 -2.34
N LEU A 19 0.88 9.27 -3.57
CA LEU A 19 1.36 8.20 -4.46
C LEU A 19 2.57 7.48 -3.86
N LEU A 20 3.53 8.20 -3.27
CA LEU A 20 4.69 7.61 -2.62
C LEU A 20 4.29 6.72 -1.44
N LEU A 21 3.38 7.19 -0.58
CA LEU A 21 2.88 6.42 0.56
C LEU A 21 2.08 5.20 0.13
N LEU A 22 1.25 5.31 -0.90
CA LEU A 22 0.53 4.15 -1.46
C LEU A 22 1.49 3.14 -2.12
N GLY A 23 2.57 3.61 -2.76
CA GLY A 23 3.62 2.74 -3.27
C GLY A 23 4.33 1.96 -2.16
N MET A 24 4.66 2.64 -1.05
CA MET A 24 5.21 1.99 0.15
C MET A 24 4.20 0.99 0.74
N TYR A 25 2.92 1.34 0.79
CA TYR A 25 1.86 0.45 1.25
C TYR A 25 1.73 -0.81 0.38
N LEU A 26 1.89 -0.67 -0.93
CA LEU A 26 1.90 -1.81 -1.85
C LEU A 26 3.06 -2.78 -1.53
N VAL A 27 4.26 -2.26 -1.28
CA VAL A 27 5.41 -3.07 -0.84
C VAL A 27 5.10 -3.74 0.50
N PHE A 28 4.49 -3.02 1.43
CA PHE A 28 4.08 -3.57 2.72
C PHE A 28 3.06 -4.71 2.56
N SER A 29 2.10 -4.59 1.62
CA SER A 29 1.13 -5.66 1.37
C SER A 29 1.80 -6.98 0.92
N LEU A 30 2.87 -6.90 0.12
CA LEU A 30 3.69 -8.06 -0.24
C LEU A 30 4.43 -8.64 0.97
N VAL A 31 4.94 -7.79 1.86
CA VAL A 31 5.56 -8.23 3.11
C VAL A 31 4.53 -8.99 3.96
N VAL A 32 3.29 -8.50 4.08
CA VAL A 32 2.22 -9.19 4.81
C VAL A 32 1.97 -10.59 4.25
N VAL A 33 1.90 -10.78 2.94
CA VAL A 33 1.75 -12.12 2.33
C VAL A 33 2.89 -13.06 2.75
N ARG A 34 4.13 -12.57 2.76
CA ARG A 34 5.30 -13.34 3.21
C ARG A 34 5.22 -13.68 4.70
N GLN A 35 4.82 -12.72 5.54
CA GLN A 35 4.67 -12.92 6.98
C GLN A 35 3.58 -13.94 7.29
N VAL A 36 2.43 -13.86 6.62
CA VAL A 36 1.34 -14.81 6.79
C VAL A 36 1.80 -16.21 6.41
N LYS A 37 2.52 -16.37 5.29
CA LYS A 37 3.10 -17.66 4.91
C LYS A 37 4.00 -18.23 6.02
N MET A 38 5.02 -17.49 6.46
CA MET A 38 5.96 -17.95 7.48
C MET A 38 5.28 -18.27 8.83
N MET A 39 4.28 -17.47 9.22
CA MET A 39 3.49 -17.71 10.43
C MET A 39 2.71 -19.02 10.33
N THR A 40 2.01 -19.25 9.21
CA THR A 40 1.20 -20.46 8.98
C THR A 40 2.02 -21.72 8.76
N ASP A 41 3.32 -21.59 8.48
CA ASP A 41 4.24 -22.73 8.41
C ASP A 41 4.68 -23.18 9.83
N THR A 42 4.51 -22.32 10.84
CA THR A 42 4.92 -22.59 12.24
C THR A 42 3.73 -22.94 13.13
N LEU A 43 2.64 -22.17 13.04
CA LEU A 43 1.48 -22.31 13.91
C LEU A 43 0.34 -23.01 13.15
N GLN A 44 -0.14 -24.13 13.71
CA GLN A 44 -1.35 -24.81 13.25
C GLN A 44 -2.49 -24.55 14.22
N LEU A 45 -3.31 -23.55 13.89
CA LEU A 45 -4.43 -23.04 14.67
C LEU A 45 -5.79 -23.30 14.00
N GLY A 46 -5.81 -23.88 12.79
CA GLY A 46 -7.00 -24.28 12.05
C GLY A 46 -7.61 -23.20 11.14
N PHE A 47 -6.96 -22.03 11.03
CA PHE A 47 -7.40 -20.91 10.18
C PHE A 47 -6.36 -20.44 9.16
N GLU A 48 -5.37 -21.29 8.84
CA GLU A 48 -4.26 -20.97 7.94
C GLU A 48 -4.74 -20.64 6.53
N SER A 49 -5.68 -21.43 6.02
CA SER A 49 -6.25 -21.23 4.69
C SER A 49 -6.96 -19.88 4.58
N LEU A 50 -7.72 -19.50 5.61
CA LEU A 50 -8.40 -18.21 5.67
C LEU A 50 -7.38 -17.06 5.72
N ALA A 51 -6.37 -17.15 6.59
CA ALA A 51 -5.32 -16.13 6.70
C ALA A 51 -4.54 -15.96 5.39
N LYS A 52 -4.15 -17.07 4.74
CA LYS A 52 -3.48 -17.05 3.42
C LYS A 52 -4.36 -16.37 2.38
N THR A 53 -5.63 -16.74 2.28
CA THR A 53 -6.57 -16.17 1.31
C THR A 53 -6.76 -14.68 1.52
N LEU A 54 -7.00 -14.24 2.76
CA LEU A 54 -7.15 -12.82 3.09
C LEU A 54 -5.89 -12.01 2.79
N SER A 55 -4.69 -12.58 3.01
CA SER A 55 -3.43 -11.89 2.69
C SER A 55 -3.29 -11.62 1.19
N TRP A 56 -3.63 -12.59 0.34
CA TRP A 56 -3.59 -12.43 -1.12
C TRP A 56 -4.66 -11.47 -1.62
N LEU A 57 -5.89 -11.56 -1.09
CA LEU A 57 -6.96 -10.61 -1.42
C LEU A 57 -6.57 -9.18 -1.04
N HIS A 58 -5.97 -8.99 0.13
CA HIS A 58 -5.49 -7.69 0.59
C HIS A 58 -4.41 -7.12 -0.34
N MET A 59 -3.43 -7.94 -0.75
CA MET A 59 -2.41 -7.53 -1.72
C MET A 59 -3.04 -7.16 -3.08
N GLY A 60 -3.98 -7.97 -3.58
CA GLY A 60 -4.72 -7.66 -4.81
C GLY A 60 -5.49 -6.34 -4.72
N PHE A 61 -6.16 -6.09 -3.58
CA PHE A 61 -6.84 -4.83 -3.33
C PHE A 61 -5.88 -3.64 -3.23
N ALA A 62 -4.72 -3.80 -2.60
CA ALA A 62 -3.69 -2.76 -2.56
C ALA A 62 -3.17 -2.40 -3.96
N ILE A 63 -2.99 -3.38 -4.85
CA ILE A 63 -2.65 -3.15 -6.26
C ILE A 63 -3.76 -2.33 -6.94
N LEU A 64 -5.02 -2.73 -6.78
CA LEU A 64 -6.15 -2.02 -7.37
C LEU A 64 -6.22 -0.56 -6.89
N VAL A 65 -6.09 -0.32 -5.59
CA VAL A 65 -6.09 1.04 -5.01
C VAL A 65 -4.95 1.88 -5.57
N PHE A 66 -3.74 1.34 -5.67
CA PHE A 66 -2.59 2.07 -6.24
C PHE A 66 -2.81 2.41 -7.71
N LEU A 67 -3.30 1.45 -8.52
CA LEU A 67 -3.62 1.69 -9.92
C LEU A 67 -4.72 2.74 -10.09
N THR A 68 -5.77 2.69 -9.27
CA THR A 68 -6.81 3.73 -9.27
C THR A 68 -6.22 5.10 -8.92
N ALA A 69 -5.36 5.17 -7.91
CA ALA A 69 -4.71 6.43 -7.52
C ALA A 69 -3.90 7.05 -8.66
N LEU A 70 -3.21 6.26 -9.48
CA LEU A 70 -2.47 6.77 -10.65
C LEU A 70 -3.37 7.46 -11.70
N VAL A 71 -4.66 7.11 -11.74
CA VAL A 71 -5.62 7.65 -12.73
C VAL A 71 -6.37 8.87 -12.17
N ILE A 72 -6.75 8.83 -10.89
CA ILE A 72 -7.69 9.82 -10.32
C ILE A 72 -7.03 10.89 -9.46
N LEU A 73 -5.81 10.65 -8.96
CA LEU A 73 -5.11 11.57 -8.07
C LEU A 73 -4.19 12.50 -8.86
#